data_AF-A0A7X5KNX8-F1
#
_entry.id   AF-A0A7X5KNX8-F1
#
_cell.length_a   1.000
_cell.length_b   1.000
_cell.length_c   1.000
_cell.angle_alpha   90.00
_cell.angle_beta   90.00
_cell.angle_gamma   90.00
#
_symmetry.space_group_name_H-M   'P 1'
#
loop_
_entity.id
_entity.type
_entity.pdbx_description
1 polymer ?
#
loop_
_entity_poly.entity_id
_entity_poly.type
_entity_poly.pdbx_seq_one_letter_code
_entity_poly.pdbx_strand_id
1 'polypeptide(L)'
;MKQASKTLNFLTENKITSYDELKSRIEEKYKAFDTTSDKLKSVEKNLSDTNILRKHISTYQSLKPIYDKYKKSKNKSDFENRHRREIILFEASYKYLSDVQINGKLPALDKVNTDRINLEEQKQKLYADYRKAKKELSEIDIIKSNIDTMLKTPQRNEPIREQELE
;
A
#
# COMPACT_ATOMS: atom_id res chain seq x y z
N MET A 1 -10.43 9.16 33.47
CA MET A 1 -9.91 10.53 33.28
C MET A 1 -8.99 10.68 32.06
N LYS A 2 -8.06 9.76 31.75
CA LYS A 2 -7.10 9.91 30.63
C LYS A 2 -7.72 10.20 29.24
N GLN A 3 -8.90 9.65 28.92
CA GLN A 3 -9.53 9.83 27.60
C GLN A 3 -10.19 11.20 27.40
N ALA A 4 -10.80 11.75 28.45
CA ALA A 4 -11.37 13.10 28.43
C ALA A 4 -10.25 14.14 28.23
N SER A 5 -9.11 13.98 28.91
CA SER A 5 -7.94 14.84 28.73
C SER A 5 -7.36 14.76 27.31
N LYS A 6 -7.30 13.57 26.70
CA LYS A 6 -6.86 13.42 25.30
C LYS A 6 -7.79 14.11 24.31
N THR A 7 -9.10 14.00 24.55
CA THR A 7 -10.13 14.66 23.75
C THR A 7 -9.97 16.18 23.82
N LEU A 8 -9.81 16.73 25.03
CA LEU A 8 -9.59 18.16 25.25
C LEU A 8 -8.29 18.66 24.61
N ASN A 9 -7.19 17.91 24.75
CA ASN A 9 -5.91 18.25 24.14
C ASN A 9 -6.02 18.29 22.61
N PHE A 10 -6.65 17.29 21.99
CA PHE A 10 -6.83 17.26 20.54
C PHE A 10 -7.62 18.46 20.03
N LEU A 11 -8.73 18.81 20.70
CA LEU A 11 -9.53 19.99 20.36
C LEU A 11 -8.69 21.27 20.46
N THR A 12 -7.89 21.39 21.51
CA THR A 12 -7.05 22.58 21.76
C THR A 12 -5.91 22.70 20.76
N GLU A 13 -5.17 21.62 20.50
CA GLU A 13 -4.05 21.57 19.55
C GLU A 13 -4.49 21.85 18.11
N ASN A 14 -5.69 21.40 17.74
CA ASN A 14 -6.25 21.63 16.40
C ASN A 14 -7.13 22.89 16.32
N LYS A 15 -7.24 23.67 17.40
CA LYS A 15 -8.06 24.90 17.49
C LYS A 15 -9.52 24.66 17.07
N ILE A 16 -10.06 23.50 17.42
CA ILE A 16 -11.42 23.09 17.10
C ILE A 16 -12.36 23.72 18.14
N THR A 17 -13.26 24.57 17.67
CA THR A 17 -14.24 25.30 18.50
C THR A 17 -15.67 24.86 18.24
N SER A 18 -15.93 24.16 17.13
CA SER A 18 -17.24 23.63 16.78
C SER A 18 -17.23 22.15 16.39
N TYR A 19 -18.39 21.53 16.46
CA TYR A 19 -18.56 20.12 16.05
C TYR A 19 -18.38 19.92 14.54
N ASP A 20 -18.71 20.92 13.72
CA ASP A 20 -18.50 20.86 12.27
C ASP A 20 -17.02 21.01 11.90
N GLU A 21 -16.26 21.84 12.63
CA GLU A 21 -14.80 21.90 12.53
C GLU A 21 -14.16 20.56 12.92
N LEU A 22 -14.66 19.92 13.99
CA LEU A 22 -14.21 18.58 14.38
C LEU A 22 -14.41 17.59 13.24
N LYS A 23 -15.63 17.49 12.70
CA LYS A 23 -15.93 16.59 11.57
C LYS A 23 -15.02 16.85 10.38
N SER A 24 -14.86 18.11 9.99
CA SER A 24 -14.00 18.51 8.87
C SER A 24 -12.56 18.06 9.10
N ARG A 25 -12.03 18.27 10.31
CA ARG A 25 -10.66 17.86 10.67
C ARG A 25 -10.47 16.34 10.67
N ILE A 26 -11.49 15.61 11.11
CA ILE A 26 -11.51 14.14 11.05
C ILE A 26 -11.51 13.68 9.60
N GLU A 27 -12.36 14.23 8.75
CA GLU A 27 -12.42 13.89 7.32
C GLU A 27 -11.09 14.15 6.60
N GLU A 28 -10.41 15.27 6.89
CA GLU A 28 -9.06 15.53 6.37
C GLU A 28 -8.06 14.44 6.75
N LYS A 29 -8.11 13.97 8.00
CA LYS A 29 -7.22 12.91 8.49
C LYS A 29 -7.52 11.57 7.83
N TYR A 30 -8.79 11.26 7.61
CA TYR A 30 -9.22 10.09 6.82
C TYR A 30 -8.71 10.17 5.37
N LYS A 31 -8.91 11.32 4.69
CA LYS A 31 -8.40 11.52 3.32
C LYS A 31 -6.87 11.37 3.23
N ALA A 32 -6.14 11.88 4.22
CA ALA A 32 -4.68 11.74 4.27
C ALA A 32 -4.25 10.27 4.47
N PHE A 33 -4.96 9.53 5.31
CA PHE A 33 -4.75 8.09 5.48
C PHE A 33 -5.05 7.31 4.20
N ASP A 34 -6.19 7.55 3.56
CA ASP A 34 -6.58 6.88 2.31
C ASP A 34 -5.54 7.12 1.21
N THR A 35 -5.09 8.37 1.07
CA THR A 35 -4.00 8.74 0.14
C THR A 35 -2.72 7.95 0.43
N THR A 36 -2.35 7.78 1.70
CA THR A 36 -1.16 7.01 2.10
C THR A 36 -1.35 5.53 1.83
N SER A 37 -2.53 4.99 2.12
CA SER A 37 -2.90 3.61 1.85
C SER A 37 -2.84 3.29 0.36
N ASP A 38 -3.38 4.16 -0.48
CA ASP A 38 -3.42 3.96 -1.93
C ASP A 38 -2.03 4.08 -2.56
N LYS A 39 -1.19 4.99 -2.08
CA LYS A 39 0.23 5.04 -2.46
C LYS A 39 0.95 3.74 -2.11
N LEU A 40 0.75 3.21 -0.89
CA LEU A 40 1.36 1.95 -0.47
C LEU A 40 0.89 0.78 -1.36
N LYS A 41 -0.42 0.64 -1.59
CA LYS A 41 -0.98 -0.39 -2.49
C LYS A 41 -0.39 -0.29 -3.91
N SER A 42 -0.26 0.93 -4.43
CA SER A 42 0.33 1.14 -5.76
C SER A 42 1.77 0.69 -5.82
N VAL A 43 2.59 0.99 -4.81
CA VAL A 43 3.99 0.54 -4.74
C VAL A 43 4.06 -0.98 -4.63
N GLU A 44 3.22 -1.59 -3.79
CA GLU A 44 3.16 -3.06 -3.65
C GLU A 44 2.75 -3.75 -4.95
N LYS A 45 1.78 -3.20 -5.68
CA LYS A 45 1.39 -3.69 -7.01
C LYS A 45 2.56 -3.57 -8.00
N ASN A 46 3.18 -2.40 -8.10
CA ASN A 46 4.30 -2.16 -9.00
C ASN A 46 5.49 -3.10 -8.67
N LEU A 47 5.74 -3.37 -7.39
CA LEU A 47 6.77 -4.30 -6.95
C LEU A 47 6.45 -5.74 -7.40
N SER A 48 5.19 -6.16 -7.29
CA SER A 48 4.73 -7.46 -7.79
C SER A 48 4.93 -7.58 -9.30
N ASP A 49 4.47 -6.58 -10.07
CA ASP A 49 4.58 -6.55 -11.53
C ASP A 49 6.06 -6.55 -11.97
N THR A 50 6.91 -5.79 -11.27
CA THR A 50 8.36 -5.75 -11.49
C THR A 50 9.01 -7.11 -11.22
N ASN A 51 8.58 -7.82 -10.17
CA ASN A 51 9.09 -9.16 -9.86
C ASN A 51 8.71 -10.19 -10.92
N ILE A 52 7.48 -10.13 -11.44
CA ILE A 52 7.02 -10.99 -12.54
C ILE A 52 7.85 -10.71 -13.80
N LEU A 53 7.99 -9.43 -14.17
CA LEU A 53 8.81 -9.00 -15.30
C LEU A 53 10.27 -9.50 -15.16
N ARG A 54 10.89 -9.28 -14.00
CA ARG A 54 12.26 -9.75 -13.69
C ARG A 54 12.41 -11.25 -13.91
N LYS A 55 11.44 -12.04 -13.43
CA LYS A 55 11.45 -13.50 -13.57
C LYS A 55 11.39 -13.94 -15.03
N HIS A 56 10.52 -13.32 -15.84
CA HIS A 56 10.41 -13.63 -17.25
C HIS A 56 11.64 -13.20 -18.05
N ILE A 57 12.23 -12.03 -17.76
CA ILE A 57 13.49 -11.60 -18.38
C ILE A 57 14.60 -12.61 -18.07
N SER A 58 14.77 -12.97 -16.79
CA SER A 58 15.81 -13.91 -16.38
C SER A 58 15.62 -15.30 -17.00
N THR A 59 14.37 -15.80 -17.05
CA THR A 59 14.04 -17.09 -17.66
C THR A 59 14.28 -17.07 -19.17
N TYR A 60 13.86 -16.01 -19.85
CA TYR A 60 14.11 -15.83 -21.28
C TYR A 60 15.62 -15.83 -21.59
N GLN A 61 16.39 -15.03 -20.85
CA GLN A 61 17.84 -14.92 -21.05
C GLN A 61 18.57 -16.24 -20.79
N SER A 62 18.22 -16.95 -19.71
CA SER A 62 18.88 -18.21 -19.35
C SER A 62 18.55 -19.36 -20.28
N LEU A 63 17.31 -19.42 -20.80
CA LEU A 63 16.85 -20.51 -21.66
C LEU A 63 17.01 -20.23 -23.16
N LYS A 64 17.32 -18.98 -23.55
CA LYS A 64 17.57 -18.61 -24.94
C LYS A 64 18.60 -19.51 -25.64
N PRO A 65 19.76 -19.85 -25.05
CA PRO A 65 20.72 -20.74 -25.72
C PRO A 65 20.17 -22.15 -25.97
N ILE A 66 19.31 -22.67 -25.08
CA ILE A 66 18.67 -23.99 -25.25
C ILE A 66 17.65 -23.92 -26.37
N TYR A 67 16.82 -22.88 -26.39
CA TYR A 67 15.81 -22.69 -27.43
C TYR A 67 16.44 -22.43 -28.81
N ASP A 68 17.55 -21.69 -28.88
CA ASP A 68 18.30 -21.48 -30.11
C ASP A 68 18.91 -22.79 -30.64
N LYS A 69 19.33 -23.72 -29.76
CA LYS A 69 19.74 -25.09 -30.13
C LYS A 69 18.56 -25.92 -30.62
N TYR A 70 17.40 -25.86 -29.95
CA TYR A 70 16.17 -26.51 -30.39
C TYR A 70 15.79 -26.09 -31.81
N LYS A 71 15.79 -24.78 -32.10
CA LYS A 71 15.49 -24.25 -33.43
C LYS A 71 16.40 -24.78 -34.53
N LYS A 72 17.67 -25.02 -34.21
CA LYS A 72 18.70 -25.54 -35.13
C LYS A 72 18.81 -27.07 -35.16
N SER A 73 18.12 -27.77 -34.26
CA SER A 73 18.20 -29.23 -34.16
C SER A 73 17.61 -29.90 -35.40
N LYS A 74 18.33 -30.88 -35.96
CA LYS A 74 17.83 -31.75 -37.04
C LYS A 74 16.77 -32.74 -36.54
N ASN A 75 16.87 -33.16 -35.27
CA ASN A 75 15.88 -34.03 -34.64
C ASN A 75 15.17 -33.25 -33.53
N LYS A 76 14.15 -32.47 -33.91
CA LYS A 76 13.43 -31.60 -32.97
C LYS A 76 12.63 -32.38 -31.94
N SER A 77 12.02 -33.52 -32.31
CA SER A 77 11.19 -34.31 -31.40
C SER A 77 11.99 -34.90 -30.24
N ASP A 78 13.16 -35.51 -30.51
CA ASP A 78 14.03 -36.03 -29.43
C ASP A 78 14.56 -34.89 -28.55
N PHE A 79 14.97 -33.76 -29.15
CA PHE A 79 15.42 -32.60 -28.39
C PHE A 79 14.31 -32.03 -27.50
N GLU A 80 13.10 -31.90 -28.03
CA GLU A 80 11.93 -31.42 -27.31
C GLU A 80 11.59 -32.33 -26.15
N ASN A 81 11.62 -33.66 -26.33
CA ASN A 81 11.39 -34.60 -25.24
C ASN A 81 12.41 -34.44 -24.11
N ARG A 82 13.68 -34.18 -24.42
CA ARG A 82 14.75 -33.98 -23.42
C ARG A 82 14.71 -32.60 -22.74
N HIS A 83 14.24 -31.57 -23.44
CA HIS A 83 14.27 -30.17 -22.98
C HIS A 83 12.87 -29.54 -22.89
N ARG A 84 11.85 -30.38 -22.71
CA ARG A 84 10.44 -29.98 -22.82
C ARG A 84 10.09 -28.83 -21.87
N ARG A 85 10.56 -28.95 -20.62
CA ARG A 85 10.30 -27.95 -19.58
C ARG A 85 10.93 -26.61 -19.94
N GLU A 86 12.18 -26.61 -20.39
CA GLU A 86 12.93 -25.41 -20.76
C GLU A 86 12.30 -24.71 -21.96
N ILE A 87 11.86 -25.48 -22.95
CA ILE A 87 11.18 -24.95 -24.14
C ILE A 87 9.85 -24.27 -23.73
N ILE A 88 9.02 -24.95 -22.93
CA ILE A 88 7.74 -24.39 -22.46
C ILE A 88 7.96 -23.10 -21.64
N LEU A 89 8.93 -23.10 -20.72
CA LEU A 89 9.24 -21.93 -19.90
C LEU A 89 9.78 -20.76 -20.72
N PHE A 90 10.61 -21.05 -21.73
CA PHE A 90 11.10 -20.05 -22.66
C PHE A 90 9.96 -19.43 -23.46
N GLU A 91 9.08 -20.25 -24.04
CA GLU A 91 7.96 -19.78 -24.86
C GLU A 91 6.95 -18.97 -24.05
N ALA A 92 6.62 -19.42 -22.85
CA ALA A 92 5.78 -18.66 -21.93
C ALA A 92 6.40 -17.30 -21.58
N SER A 93 7.71 -17.27 -21.33
CA SER A 93 8.42 -16.02 -21.04
C SER A 93 8.51 -15.12 -22.26
N TYR A 94 8.79 -15.67 -23.44
CA TYR A 94 8.80 -14.92 -24.69
C TYR A 94 7.43 -14.29 -24.99
N LYS A 95 6.34 -15.03 -24.80
CA LYS A 95 4.97 -14.51 -24.96
C LYS A 95 4.70 -13.36 -24.01
N TYR A 96 4.89 -13.55 -22.70
CA TYR A 96 4.71 -12.51 -21.70
C TYR A 96 5.53 -11.26 -22.05
N LEU A 97 6.80 -11.46 -22.38
CA LEU A 97 7.73 -10.38 -22.73
C LEU A 97 7.33 -9.65 -24.02
N SER A 98 6.68 -10.31 -24.96
CA SER A 98 6.19 -9.68 -26.19
C SER A 98 4.97 -8.80 -25.92
N ASP A 99 4.11 -9.20 -24.98
CA ASP A 99 2.91 -8.45 -24.61
C ASP A 99 3.24 -7.17 -23.80
N VAL A 100 4.33 -7.20 -23.02
CA VAL A 100 4.75 -6.06 -22.15
C VAL A 100 5.83 -5.17 -22.76
N GLN A 101 6.30 -5.47 -23.96
CA GLN A 101 7.34 -4.69 -24.63
C GLN A 101 6.84 -3.30 -25.02
N ILE A 102 7.55 -2.26 -24.58
CA ILE A 102 7.31 -0.88 -25.00
C ILE A 102 8.26 -0.58 -26.17
N ASN A 103 7.71 -0.24 -27.34
CA ASN A 103 8.47 0.08 -28.56
C ASN A 103 9.40 -1.06 -29.02
N GLY A 104 9.00 -2.32 -28.82
CA GLY A 104 9.74 -3.51 -29.26
C GLY A 104 11.08 -3.71 -28.55
N LYS A 105 11.30 -3.07 -27.40
CA LYS A 105 12.53 -3.21 -26.61
C LYS A 105 12.21 -3.74 -25.21
N LEU A 106 12.95 -4.77 -24.81
CA LEU A 106 12.91 -5.30 -23.45
C LEU A 106 13.75 -4.44 -22.52
N PRO A 107 13.25 -4.10 -21.32
CA PRO A 107 14.09 -3.43 -20.34
C PRO A 107 15.25 -4.34 -19.92
N ALA A 108 16.41 -3.74 -19.67
CA ALA A 108 17.58 -4.48 -19.19
C ALA A 108 17.30 -5.04 -17.79
N LEU A 109 17.75 -6.27 -17.52
CA LEU A 109 17.54 -6.92 -16.23
C LEU A 109 18.09 -6.09 -15.06
N ASP A 110 19.23 -5.42 -15.26
CA ASP A 110 19.84 -4.55 -14.26
C ASP A 110 18.94 -3.36 -13.92
N LYS A 111 18.33 -2.73 -14.93
CA LYS A 111 17.36 -1.65 -14.70
C LYS A 111 16.16 -2.14 -13.89
N VAL A 112 15.60 -3.29 -14.24
CA VAL A 112 14.48 -3.90 -13.51
C VAL A 112 14.88 -4.24 -12.07
N ASN A 113 16.12 -4.67 -11.83
CA ASN A 113 16.64 -4.89 -10.49
C ASN A 113 16.77 -3.60 -9.68
N THR A 114 17.29 -2.53 -10.29
CA THR A 114 17.36 -1.20 -9.67
C THR A 114 15.98 -0.66 -9.33
N ASP A 115 15.03 -0.72 -10.26
CA ASP A 115 13.65 -0.28 -10.05
C ASP A 115 12.99 -1.05 -8.90
N ARG A 116 13.21 -2.36 -8.82
CA ARG A 116 12.74 -3.20 -7.70
C ARG A 116 13.30 -2.74 -6.35
N ILE A 117 14.61 -2.46 -6.27
CA ILE A 117 15.25 -1.99 -5.02
C ILE A 117 14.64 -0.65 -4.59
N ASN A 118 14.48 0.28 -5.53
CA ASN A 118 13.86 1.57 -5.26
C ASN A 118 12.41 1.43 -4.76
N LEU A 119 11.63 0.51 -5.34
CA LEU A 119 10.27 0.22 -4.90
C LEU A 119 10.22 -0.39 -3.49
N GLU A 120 11.15 -1.26 -3.13
CA GLU A 120 11.25 -1.81 -1.77
C GLU A 120 11.56 -0.72 -0.73
N GLU A 121 12.48 0.19 -1.04
CA GLU A 121 12.79 1.32 -0.17
C GLU A 121 11.58 2.26 0.00
N GLN A 122 10.88 2.55 -1.09
CA GLN A 122 9.65 3.35 -1.05
C GLN A 122 8.55 2.67 -0.23
N LYS A 123 8.37 1.35 -0.40
CA LYS A 123 7.42 0.56 0.38
C LYS A 123 7.75 0.64 1.88
N GLN A 124 9.01 0.48 2.26
CA GLN A 124 9.43 0.54 3.65
C GLN A 124 9.11 1.91 4.28
N LYS A 125 9.40 3.01 3.58
CA LYS A 125 9.08 4.38 4.03
C LYS A 125 7.57 4.58 4.17
N LEU A 126 6.80 4.25 3.13
CA LEU A 126 5.34 4.38 3.13
C LEU A 126 4.67 3.51 4.20
N TYR A 127 5.25 2.35 4.53
CA TYR A 127 4.69 1.47 5.55
C TYR A 127 4.83 2.08 6.96
N ALA A 128 5.90 2.81 7.23
CA ALA A 128 6.05 3.57 8.48
C ALA A 128 4.99 4.69 8.58
N ASP A 129 4.81 5.46 7.50
CA ASP A 129 3.80 6.51 7.43
C ASP A 129 2.38 5.96 7.57
N TYR A 130 2.08 4.85 6.90
CA TYR A 130 0.81 4.14 7.01
C TYR A 130 0.52 3.70 8.44
N ARG A 131 1.51 3.11 9.15
CA ARG A 131 1.33 2.70 10.55
C ARG A 131 1.04 3.89 11.46
N LYS A 132 1.74 5.01 11.25
CA LYS A 132 1.51 6.24 12.00
C LYS A 132 0.10 6.78 11.75
N ALA A 133 -0.28 6.92 10.48
CA ALA A 133 -1.60 7.42 10.09
C ALA A 133 -2.74 6.52 10.61
N LYS A 134 -2.57 5.19 10.58
CA LYS A 134 -3.53 4.24 11.13
C LYS A 134 -3.73 4.42 12.63
N LYS A 135 -2.65 4.68 13.37
CA LYS A 135 -2.72 4.94 14.81
C LYS A 135 -3.44 6.26 15.08
N GLU A 136 -3.12 7.32 14.34
CA GLU A 136 -3.80 8.62 14.45
C GLU A 136 -5.32 8.48 14.20
N LEU A 137 -5.74 7.72 13.17
CA LEU A 137 -7.16 7.49 12.92
C LEU A 137 -7.86 6.77 14.07
N SER A 138 -7.22 5.74 14.65
CA SER A 138 -7.80 5.05 15.81
C SER A 138 -7.96 5.96 17.02
N GLU A 139 -7.05 6.91 17.22
CA GLU A 139 -7.16 7.91 18.29
C GLU A 139 -8.28 8.91 18.00
N ILE A 140 -8.42 9.32 16.74
CA ILE A 140 -9.50 10.20 16.28
C ILE A 140 -10.88 9.56 16.45
N ASP A 141 -11.03 8.28 16.15
CA ASP A 141 -12.31 7.57 16.33
C ASP A 141 -12.75 7.53 17.79
N ILE A 142 -11.80 7.39 18.71
CA ILE A 142 -12.06 7.45 20.15
C ILE A 142 -12.50 8.86 20.55
N ILE A 143 -11.82 9.90 20.06
CA ILE A 143 -12.17 11.31 20.31
C ILE A 143 -13.59 11.61 19.82
N LYS A 144 -13.91 11.20 18.59
CA LYS A 144 -15.25 11.36 18.02
C LYS A 144 -16.31 10.66 18.88
N SER A 145 -16.07 9.40 19.25
CA SER A 145 -17.00 8.62 20.10
C SER A 145 -17.22 9.27 21.47
N ASN A 146 -16.17 9.82 22.09
CA ASN A 146 -16.30 10.51 23.37
C ASN A 146 -17.17 11.76 23.23
N ILE A 147 -16.94 12.57 22.20
CA ILE A 147 -17.70 13.80 21.96
C ILE A 147 -19.15 13.48 21.61
N ASP A 148 -19.40 12.51 20.74
CA ASP A 148 -20.76 12.05 20.41
C ASP A 148 -21.51 11.57 21.67
N THR A 149 -20.81 10.92 22.60
CA THR A 149 -21.40 10.48 23.88
C THR A 149 -21.70 11.67 24.81
N MET A 150 -20.80 12.64 24.91
CA MET A 150 -21.01 13.86 25.70
C MET A 150 -22.20 14.67 25.17
N LEU A 151 -22.35 14.78 23.84
CA LEU A 151 -23.47 15.49 23.22
C LEU A 151 -24.82 14.75 23.36
N LYS A 152 -24.81 13.41 23.40
CA LYS A 152 -26.02 12.58 23.60
C LYS A 152 -26.44 12.47 25.05
N THR A 153 -25.57 12.79 26.00
CA THR A 153 -25.93 12.81 27.41
C THR A 153 -26.78 14.07 27.63
N PRO A 154 -28.09 13.97 27.93
CA PRO A 154 -28.87 15.15 28.26
C PRO A 154 -28.15 15.87 29.38
N GLN A 155 -27.94 17.19 29.24
CA GLN A 155 -27.35 18.02 30.29
C GLN A 155 -28.12 17.71 31.58
N ARG A 156 -27.54 16.90 32.45
CA ARG A 156 -28.03 16.76 33.81
C ARG A 156 -27.63 18.08 34.44
N ASN A 157 -28.52 19.06 34.35
CA ASN A 157 -28.47 20.25 35.18
C ASN A 157 -28.26 19.74 36.60
N GLU A 158 -27.04 19.87 37.14
CA GLU A 158 -26.89 19.84 38.57
C GLU A 158 -27.69 21.04 39.08
N PRO A 159 -28.73 20.84 39.90
CA PRO A 159 -29.28 21.96 40.61
C PRO A 159 -28.16 22.44 41.53
N ILE A 160 -27.70 23.67 41.30
CA ILE A 160 -26.95 24.44 42.26
C ILE A 160 -27.79 24.39 43.54
N ARG A 161 -27.38 23.58 44.52
CA ARG A 161 -27.92 23.67 45.87
C ARG A 161 -27.27 24.91 46.49
N GLU A 162 -27.83 26.07 46.16
CA GLU A 162 -27.94 27.13 47.15
C GLU A 162 -28.79 26.55 48.29
N GLN A 163 -28.13 26.16 49.38
CA GLN A 163 -28.75 26.25 50.67
C GLN A 163 -27.98 27.32 51.44
N GLU A 164 -28.67 28.44 51.51
CA GLU A 164 -28.39 29.60 52.32
C GLU A 164 -28.21 29.21 53.78
N LEU A 165 -27.41 30.05 54.43
CA LEU A 165 -27.33 30.32 55.86
C LEU A 165 -28.68 30.15 56.58
N GLU A 166 -28.69 29.29 57.59
CA GLU A 166 -29.19 29.57 58.95
C GLU A 166 -28.56 28.60 59.96
#